data_AF-A0A4S5B617-F1
#
_entry.id   AF-A0A4S5B617-F1
#
_cell.length_a   1.000
_cell.length_b   1.000
_cell.length_c   1.000
_cell.angle_alpha   90.00
_cell.angle_beta   90.00
_cell.angle_gamma   90.00
#
_symmetry.space_group_name_H-M   'P 1'
#
loop_
_entity.id
_entity.type
_entity.pdbx_description
1 polymer ?
#
loop_
_entity_poly.entity_id
_entity_poly.type
_entity_poly.pdbx_seq_one_letter_code
_entity_poly.pdbx_strand_id
1 'polypeptide(L)'
;MSWRACLCDTMTGLLGQQIDIPGFTWSMTVSDSSFSTTRDKGVGADEVSGLQLPWSQIPGSTPTARADALMCGKRGLVLFWHGVLDGDASLGTPIIGGVFGVRSSSQQDVSISLDSIPTVLGDRILAHEDGFGTNAAHTAPGGYAWQGLSLRAIACEVIRQCTSAKPGGTLPIDLPWLGEQGGHQRTDYQDWDVQNQSCKQILTKLTNVASGPDMQFRPYLSDSQHVRYRFEAGSDGDVYLGQKTVHSLDYHPLGGTLEDLKVDRMAPAQRFYATGAGSDQATICCLAEDLTLCRRSDPWPLREGVYSDPDAKSWDVLKSHAQAKLAANSKPLMQLSGTIDANDVDASGMPLHAPGTFWPGEIFEVSITGFPDLPDGIYRQRLMKMSGDQTGKVTLLFDICEDPCT
;
A
#
# COMPACT_ATOMS: atom_id res chain seq x y z
N MET A 1 11.25 -5.85 24.23
CA MET A 1 10.78 -5.56 22.86
C MET A 1 10.03 -4.26 22.88
N SER A 2 10.29 -3.39 21.93
CA SER A 2 9.69 -2.05 21.90
C SER A 2 9.87 -1.39 20.54
N TRP A 3 9.08 -0.35 20.29
CA TRP A 3 9.34 0.56 19.19
C TRP A 3 10.51 1.49 19.50
N ARG A 4 11.35 1.75 18.49
CA ARG A 4 12.35 2.84 18.50
C ARG A 4 12.05 3.77 17.34
N ALA A 5 12.10 5.08 17.56
CA ALA A 5 11.82 6.06 16.52
C ALA A 5 13.06 6.91 16.27
N CYS A 6 13.49 7.03 15.01
CA CYS A 6 14.62 7.88 14.64
C CYS A 6 14.19 8.92 13.62
N LEU A 7 14.66 10.16 13.82
CA LEU A 7 14.58 11.19 12.79
C LEU A 7 15.41 10.76 11.57
N CYS A 8 15.06 11.22 10.38
CA CYS A 8 15.86 10.99 9.18
C CYS A 8 15.85 12.19 8.23
N ASP A 9 16.86 12.26 7.36
CA ASP A 9 16.88 13.16 6.22
C ASP A 9 16.18 12.52 5.02
N THR A 10 15.19 13.21 4.45
CA THR A 10 14.34 12.66 3.38
C THR A 10 15.12 12.28 2.12
N MET A 11 16.14 13.07 1.76
CA MET A 11 16.84 12.92 0.48
C MET A 11 17.90 11.83 0.55
N THR A 12 18.60 11.74 1.68
CA THR A 12 19.74 10.83 1.84
C THR A 12 19.38 9.54 2.58
N GLY A 13 18.29 9.56 3.36
CA GLY A 13 17.97 8.48 4.29
C GLY A 13 18.87 8.46 5.53
N LEU A 14 19.72 9.48 5.73
CA LEU A 14 20.60 9.55 6.89
C LEU A 14 19.77 9.64 8.17
N LEU A 15 19.97 8.69 9.07
CA LEU A 15 19.36 8.64 10.39
C LEU A 15 19.98 9.69 11.30
N GLY A 16 19.11 10.39 12.01
CA GLY A 16 19.45 11.37 13.03
C GLY A 16 19.23 10.80 14.43
N GLN A 17 18.89 11.70 15.36
CA GLN A 17 18.66 11.36 16.75
C GLN A 17 17.45 10.42 16.91
N GLN A 18 17.61 9.40 17.75
CA GLN A 18 16.50 8.61 18.30
C GLN A 18 15.68 9.49 19.25
N ILE A 19 14.36 9.48 19.08
CA ILE A 19 13.42 10.25 19.89
C ILE A 19 12.41 9.30 20.55
N ASP A 20 11.97 9.68 21.74
CA ASP A 20 10.87 8.97 22.41
C ASP A 20 9.53 9.58 22.00
N ILE A 21 8.59 8.72 21.60
CA ILE A 21 7.26 9.12 21.17
C ILE A 21 6.25 8.50 22.14
N PRO A 22 5.47 9.32 22.89
CA PRO A 22 4.54 8.81 23.91
C PRO A 22 3.45 7.88 23.36
N GLY A 23 3.03 8.09 22.12
CA GLY A 23 2.03 7.27 21.44
C GLY A 23 1.95 7.62 19.96
N PHE A 24 1.52 6.64 19.17
CA PHE A 24 1.30 6.78 17.74
C PHE A 24 0.44 5.62 17.23
N THR A 25 -0.20 5.80 16.09
CA THR A 25 -0.85 4.73 15.34
C THR A 25 -0.20 4.60 13.97
N TRP A 26 -0.14 3.38 13.46
CA TRP A 26 0.45 3.09 12.17
C TRP A 26 -0.41 2.10 11.40
N SER A 27 -0.33 2.18 10.07
CA SER A 27 -0.89 1.17 9.19
C SER A 27 -0.11 1.07 7.87
N MET A 28 -0.15 -0.11 7.28
CA MET A 28 0.48 -0.43 6.01
C MET A 28 -0.46 -1.31 5.20
N THR A 29 -0.64 -1.00 3.92
CA THR A 29 -1.47 -1.78 3.00
C THR A 29 -0.70 -2.16 1.74
N VAL A 30 -1.15 -3.21 1.04
CA VAL A 30 -0.63 -3.55 -0.30
C VAL A 30 -1.46 -2.92 -1.43
N SER A 31 -2.73 -2.60 -1.15
CA SER A 31 -3.73 -2.04 -2.06
C SER A 31 -4.85 -1.36 -1.25
N ASP A 32 -5.95 -0.95 -1.91
CA ASP A 32 -7.20 -0.72 -1.18
C ASP A 32 -7.56 -1.98 -0.38
N SER A 33 -7.81 -1.80 0.92
CA SER A 33 -8.13 -2.86 1.87
C SER A 33 -9.52 -2.66 2.47
N SER A 34 -10.32 -1.71 1.95
CA SER A 34 -11.67 -1.46 2.44
C SER A 34 -12.62 -2.59 2.04
N PHE A 35 -13.60 -2.89 2.89
CA PHE A 35 -14.69 -3.83 2.58
C PHE A 35 -15.72 -3.16 1.66
N SER A 36 -15.25 -2.70 0.49
CA SER A 36 -16.00 -1.93 -0.49
C SER A 36 -16.15 -2.70 -1.80
N THR A 37 -17.31 -2.52 -2.45
CA THR A 37 -17.58 -3.07 -3.77
C THR A 37 -16.84 -2.31 -4.87
N THR A 38 -16.15 -1.19 -4.60
CA THR A 38 -15.34 -0.41 -5.57
C THR A 38 -13.84 -0.57 -5.33
N ARG A 39 -13.30 -1.80 -5.45
CA ARG A 39 -11.85 -2.04 -5.32
C ARG A 39 -11.03 -1.39 -6.44
N ASP A 40 -10.12 -0.50 -6.08
CA ASP A 40 -8.95 -0.11 -6.88
C ASP A 40 -7.71 -0.83 -6.32
N LYS A 41 -6.87 -1.42 -7.18
CA LYS A 41 -5.66 -2.12 -6.73
C LYS A 41 -4.63 -1.13 -6.18
N GLY A 42 -4.53 0.07 -6.76
CA GLY A 42 -3.75 1.17 -6.19
C GLY A 42 -2.27 0.83 -5.96
N VAL A 43 -1.54 1.72 -5.29
CA VAL A 43 -0.23 1.41 -4.71
C VAL A 43 -0.44 1.30 -3.20
N GLY A 44 0.23 0.36 -2.54
CA GLY A 44 0.18 0.22 -1.09
C GLY A 44 0.41 1.56 -0.38
N ALA A 45 -0.36 1.83 0.67
CA ALA A 45 -0.26 3.06 1.44
C ALA A 45 0.24 2.77 2.85
N ASP A 46 1.27 3.51 3.24
CA ASP A 46 1.76 3.56 4.61
C ASP A 46 1.22 4.83 5.25
N GLU A 47 0.74 4.73 6.48
CA GLU A 47 0.27 5.87 7.25
C GLU A 47 0.79 5.77 8.68
N VAL A 48 1.34 6.88 9.18
CA VAL A 48 1.58 7.07 10.61
C VAL A 48 0.91 8.37 11.03
N SER A 49 0.07 8.25 12.04
CA SER A 49 -0.78 9.34 12.54
C SER A 49 -0.77 9.36 14.07
N GLY A 50 -1.29 10.44 14.64
CA GLY A 50 -1.29 10.65 16.09
C GLY A 50 0.10 10.90 16.69
N LEU A 51 1.12 11.24 15.88
CA LEU A 51 2.44 11.57 16.40
C LEU A 51 2.39 12.90 17.14
N GLN A 52 2.58 12.83 18.45
CA GLN A 52 2.70 13.98 19.33
C GLN A 52 4.10 13.97 19.95
N LEU A 53 4.95 14.88 19.46
CA LEU A 53 6.38 14.91 19.78
C LEU A 53 6.67 15.98 20.84
N PRO A 54 7.11 15.60 22.06
CA PRO A 54 7.48 16.57 23.09
C PRO A 54 8.72 17.38 22.68
N TRP A 55 8.74 18.69 22.96
CA TRP A 55 9.90 19.53 22.66
C TRP A 55 11.19 19.10 23.37
N SER A 56 11.10 18.34 24.46
CA SER A 56 12.24 17.78 25.18
C SER A 56 12.97 16.69 24.40
N GLN A 57 12.29 16.04 23.46
CA GLN A 57 12.85 14.96 22.64
C GLN A 57 13.46 15.47 21.33
N ILE A 58 13.14 16.71 20.93
CA ILE A 58 13.60 17.28 19.67
C ILE A 58 15.01 17.85 19.81
N PRO A 59 15.96 17.50 18.93
CA PRO A 59 17.30 18.06 18.98
C PRO A 59 17.29 19.59 18.82
N GLY A 60 18.21 20.24 19.54
CA GLY A 60 18.44 21.67 19.46
C GLY A 60 17.85 22.48 20.62
N SER A 61 18.59 23.50 21.03
CA SER A 61 18.23 24.41 22.12
C SER A 61 17.62 25.74 21.63
N THR A 62 17.61 25.98 20.32
CA THR A 62 17.06 27.20 19.71
C THR A 62 15.83 26.89 18.86
N PRO A 63 14.92 27.86 18.66
CA PRO A 63 13.76 27.69 17.78
C PRO A 63 14.17 27.25 16.36
N THR A 64 15.24 27.83 15.80
CA THR A 64 15.75 27.47 14.47
C THR A 64 16.24 26.03 14.42
N ALA A 65 17.03 25.59 15.40
CA ALA A 65 17.54 24.22 15.42
C ALA A 65 16.42 23.17 15.52
N ARG A 66 15.40 23.44 16.34
CA ARG A 66 14.22 22.57 16.46
C ARG A 66 13.38 22.57 15.18
N ALA A 67 13.21 23.74 14.56
CA ALA A 67 12.50 23.85 13.29
C ALA A 67 13.21 23.07 12.18
N ASP A 68 14.54 23.13 12.12
CA ASP A 68 15.39 22.40 11.16
C ASP A 68 15.36 20.88 11.37
N ALA A 69 15.25 20.42 12.61
CA ALA A 69 15.12 19.00 12.95
C ALA A 69 13.78 18.40 12.48
N LEU A 70 12.72 19.22 12.44
CA LEU A 70 11.36 18.81 12.10
C LEU A 70 10.85 19.43 10.79
N MET A 71 11.74 19.87 9.91
CA MET A 71 11.38 20.62 8.71
C MET A 71 10.52 19.75 7.76
N CYS A 72 9.27 20.17 7.53
CA CYS A 72 8.33 19.48 6.65
C CYS A 72 8.94 19.25 5.25
N GLY A 73 8.71 18.09 4.65
CA GLY A 73 9.27 17.70 3.35
C GLY A 73 10.76 17.34 3.34
N LYS A 74 11.57 17.95 4.21
CA LYS A 74 13.04 17.76 4.25
C LYS A 74 13.51 16.73 5.28
N ARG A 75 12.70 16.50 6.30
CA ARG A 75 12.97 15.57 7.40
C ARG A 75 11.85 14.54 7.46
N GLY A 76 12.15 13.41 8.08
CA GLY A 76 11.20 12.34 8.29
C GLY A 76 11.44 11.63 9.62
N LEU A 77 10.69 10.55 9.79
CA LEU A 77 10.77 9.65 10.92
C LEU A 77 10.70 8.22 10.42
N VAL A 78 11.47 7.32 11.04
CA VAL A 78 11.35 5.88 10.83
C VAL A 78 11.13 5.19 12.16
N LEU A 79 10.15 4.28 12.17
CA LEU A 79 9.80 3.42 13.28
C LEU A 79 10.43 2.04 13.08
N PHE A 80 11.16 1.61 14.10
CA PHE A 80 11.85 0.34 14.16
C PHE A 80 11.20 -0.55 15.22
N TRP A 81 11.00 -1.81 14.89
CA TRP A 81 10.67 -2.83 15.87
C TRP A 81 11.95 -3.44 16.42
N HIS A 82 12.20 -3.27 17.71
CA HIS A 82 13.33 -3.86 18.42
C HIS A 82 12.88 -5.16 19.10
N GLY A 83 13.25 -6.29 18.50
CA GLY A 83 12.88 -7.64 18.88
C GLY A 83 13.69 -8.20 20.05
N VAL A 84 13.32 -9.38 20.54
CA VAL A 84 14.02 -10.03 21.68
C VAL A 84 15.42 -10.52 21.30
N LEU A 85 15.67 -10.72 20.00
CA LEU A 85 16.95 -11.17 19.45
C LEU A 85 17.89 -10.00 19.11
N ASP A 86 17.40 -8.76 19.17
CA ASP A 86 18.21 -7.59 18.91
C ASP A 86 19.10 -7.28 20.12
N GLY A 87 20.39 -7.03 19.88
CA GLY A 87 21.30 -6.53 20.92
C GLY A 87 21.00 -5.06 21.25
N ASP A 88 21.35 -4.59 22.44
CA ASP A 88 20.98 -3.26 22.96
C ASP A 88 21.30 -2.09 22.01
N ALA A 89 22.42 -2.18 21.29
CA ALA A 89 22.88 -1.18 20.34
C ALA A 89 22.14 -1.18 18.98
N SER A 90 21.36 -2.23 18.69
CA SER A 90 20.56 -2.35 17.47
C SER A 90 19.34 -1.43 17.52
N LEU A 91 19.08 -0.68 16.45
CA LEU A 91 17.81 0.03 16.28
C LEU A 91 16.63 -0.94 16.12
N GLY A 92 16.89 -2.18 15.70
CA GLY A 92 15.89 -3.16 15.31
C GLY A 92 15.61 -3.13 13.81
N THR A 93 14.48 -3.72 13.41
CA THR A 93 14.05 -3.79 12.00
C THR A 93 13.19 -2.58 11.66
N PRO A 94 13.51 -1.78 10.63
CA PRO A 94 12.63 -0.70 10.20
C PRO A 94 11.32 -1.28 9.64
N ILE A 95 10.19 -0.80 10.14
CA ILE A 95 8.87 -1.31 9.75
C ILE A 95 8.16 -0.31 8.86
N ILE A 96 8.15 0.96 9.28
CA ILE A 96 7.45 2.03 8.58
C ILE A 96 8.25 3.33 8.71
N GLY A 97 8.28 4.11 7.65
CA GLY A 97 8.98 5.38 7.62
C GLY A 97 8.33 6.32 6.61
N GLY A 98 8.47 7.62 6.86
CA GLY A 98 7.87 8.62 6.02
C GLY A 98 8.47 10.00 6.23
N VAL A 99 8.04 10.92 5.38
CA VAL A 99 8.46 12.32 5.38
C VAL A 99 7.49 13.11 6.24
N PHE A 100 7.99 14.09 6.98
CA PHE A 100 7.12 14.96 7.75
C PHE A 100 6.22 15.78 6.83
N GLY A 101 4.91 15.56 6.95
CA GLY A 101 3.87 16.35 6.29
C GLY A 101 3.61 17.66 7.04
N VAL A 102 2.38 18.17 6.95
CA VAL A 102 1.98 19.39 7.65
C VAL A 102 2.11 19.21 9.16
N ARG A 103 2.76 20.17 9.82
CA ARG A 103 2.96 20.17 11.28
C ARG A 103 2.18 21.29 11.96
N SER A 104 1.71 21.02 13.17
CA SER A 104 1.14 22.01 14.08
C SER A 104 1.93 22.03 15.38
N SER A 105 2.24 23.22 15.91
CA SER A 105 3.04 23.37 17.13
C SER A 105 2.22 24.00 18.24
N SER A 106 2.31 23.42 19.43
CA SER A 106 1.82 23.98 20.67
C SER A 106 3.02 24.42 21.55
N GLN A 107 2.72 24.99 22.72
CA GLN A 107 3.76 25.31 23.69
C GLN A 107 4.42 24.05 24.27
N GLN A 108 3.70 22.93 24.32
CA GLN A 108 4.11 21.69 24.97
C GLN A 108 4.77 20.71 23.98
N ASP A 109 4.30 20.70 22.73
CA ASP A 109 4.62 19.65 21.76
C ASP A 109 4.42 20.08 20.30
N VAL A 110 4.70 19.15 19.40
CA VAL A 110 4.41 19.23 17.97
C VAL A 110 3.55 18.04 17.56
N SER A 111 2.48 18.31 16.83
CA SER A 111 1.70 17.28 16.12
C SER A 111 2.11 17.24 14.65
N ILE A 112 2.38 16.05 14.13
CA ILE A 112 2.87 15.87 12.76
C ILE A 112 2.32 14.59 12.13
N SER A 113 1.99 14.64 10.84
CA SER A 113 1.69 13.43 10.05
C SER A 113 2.93 12.98 9.28
N LEU A 114 2.99 11.69 8.93
CA LEU A 114 3.97 11.20 7.96
C LEU A 114 3.33 11.00 6.59
N ASP A 115 3.90 11.65 5.58
CA ASP A 115 3.66 11.34 4.19
C ASP A 115 4.50 10.13 3.79
N SER A 116 3.85 9.07 3.33
CA SER A 116 4.55 7.90 2.79
C SER A 116 5.24 8.19 1.47
N ILE A 117 6.14 7.29 1.06
CA ILE A 117 6.85 7.41 -0.22
C ILE A 117 5.87 7.58 -1.41
N PRO A 118 4.78 6.79 -1.54
CA PRO A 118 3.78 7.02 -2.58
C PRO A 118 3.14 8.43 -2.52
N THR A 119 2.88 8.97 -1.33
CA THR A 119 2.35 10.34 -1.18
C THR A 119 3.34 11.37 -1.67
N VAL A 120 4.62 11.28 -1.29
CA VAL A 120 5.69 12.16 -1.78
C VAL A 120 5.86 12.05 -3.30
N LEU A 121 5.75 10.84 -3.85
CA LEU A 121 5.76 10.61 -5.30
C LEU A 121 4.50 11.17 -5.99
N GLY A 122 3.41 11.41 -5.26
CA GLY A 122 2.22 12.10 -5.75
C GLY A 122 2.46 13.56 -6.12
N ASP A 123 3.46 14.19 -5.51
CA ASP A 123 3.88 15.57 -5.80
C ASP A 123 5.01 15.63 -6.86
N ARG A 124 5.44 14.49 -7.39
CA ARG A 124 6.47 14.40 -8.42
C ARG A 124 5.85 14.11 -9.78
N ILE A 125 5.92 15.08 -10.68
CA ILE A 125 5.28 15.02 -12.00
C ILE A 125 6.26 14.50 -13.06
N LEU A 126 5.82 13.53 -13.86
CA LEU A 126 6.56 13.05 -15.02
C LEU A 126 6.41 14.07 -16.16
N ALA A 127 7.48 14.82 -16.40
CA ALA A 127 7.59 15.79 -17.49
C ALA A 127 9.05 16.14 -17.74
N HIS A 128 9.39 16.62 -18.93
CA HIS A 128 10.71 17.19 -19.20
C HIS A 128 10.86 18.59 -18.58
N GLU A 129 11.91 18.80 -17.78
CA GLU A 129 12.13 20.05 -17.02
C GLU A 129 12.35 21.29 -17.90
N ASP A 130 13.17 21.17 -18.95
CA ASP A 130 13.63 22.33 -19.73
C ASP A 130 12.72 22.69 -20.93
N GLY A 131 11.66 21.93 -21.17
CA GLY A 131 10.85 21.99 -22.39
C GLY A 131 9.41 22.46 -22.23
N PHE A 132 8.91 22.57 -20.99
CA PHE A 132 7.49 22.76 -20.75
C PHE A 132 7.04 24.20 -21.05
N GLY A 133 6.28 24.40 -22.14
CA GLY A 133 5.73 25.71 -22.52
C GLY A 133 6.76 26.73 -23.01
N THR A 134 8.02 26.31 -23.19
CA THR A 134 9.14 27.20 -23.58
C THR A 134 9.24 27.41 -25.09
N ASN A 135 8.54 26.60 -25.89
CA ASN A 135 8.52 26.75 -27.35
C ASN A 135 7.71 28.00 -27.79
N ALA A 136 7.87 28.40 -29.06
CA ALA A 136 7.20 29.59 -29.60
C ALA A 136 5.66 29.52 -29.59
N ALA A 137 5.08 28.32 -29.48
CA ALA A 137 3.64 28.10 -29.40
C ALA A 137 3.12 28.00 -27.96
N HIS A 138 4.01 28.09 -26.96
CA HIS A 138 3.71 27.86 -25.54
C HIS A 138 3.05 26.50 -25.26
N THR A 139 3.47 25.46 -25.98
CA THR A 139 2.98 24.07 -25.82
C THR A 139 4.06 23.13 -25.28
N ALA A 140 3.68 21.92 -24.89
CA ALA A 140 4.58 20.87 -24.41
C ALA A 140 4.42 19.58 -25.24
N PRO A 141 5.03 19.49 -26.45
CA PRO A 141 4.85 18.37 -27.37
C PRO A 141 5.71 17.14 -27.04
N GLY A 142 6.55 17.20 -26.00
CA GLY A 142 7.41 16.09 -25.59
C GLY A 142 6.64 15.00 -24.83
N GLY A 143 7.33 13.91 -24.51
CA GLY A 143 6.76 12.80 -23.76
C GLY A 143 7.73 11.64 -23.60
N TYR A 144 7.35 10.69 -22.75
CA TYR A 144 8.11 9.48 -22.47
C TYR A 144 7.48 8.27 -23.17
N ALA A 145 8.33 7.41 -23.71
CA ALA A 145 7.93 6.15 -24.32
C ALA A 145 8.87 5.03 -23.86
N TRP A 146 8.29 3.97 -23.32
CA TRP A 146 9.00 2.77 -22.91
C TRP A 146 8.39 1.56 -23.62
N GLN A 147 9.25 0.68 -24.16
CA GLN A 147 8.84 -0.47 -24.95
C GLN A 147 9.71 -1.68 -24.61
N GLY A 148 9.12 -2.88 -24.65
CA GLY A 148 9.84 -4.13 -24.40
C GLY A 148 10.24 -4.34 -22.94
N LEU A 149 9.60 -3.63 -22.01
CA LEU A 149 9.87 -3.72 -20.57
C LEU A 149 8.75 -4.44 -19.85
N SER A 150 9.04 -5.00 -18.67
CA SER A 150 7.99 -5.48 -17.75
C SER A 150 7.27 -4.30 -17.09
N LEU A 151 6.08 -4.52 -16.52
CA LEU A 151 5.33 -3.43 -15.86
C LEU A 151 6.10 -2.86 -14.66
N ARG A 152 6.81 -3.70 -13.90
CA ARG A 152 7.65 -3.26 -12.78
C ARG A 152 8.91 -2.50 -13.21
N ALA A 153 9.45 -2.80 -14.39
CA ALA A 153 10.55 -2.03 -14.98
C ALA A 153 10.09 -0.63 -15.42
N ILE A 154 8.91 -0.54 -16.05
CA ILE A 154 8.31 0.75 -16.41
C ILE A 154 8.04 1.59 -15.15
N ALA A 155 7.53 0.98 -14.07
CA ALA A 155 7.38 1.64 -12.79
C ALA A 155 8.71 2.20 -12.25
N CYS A 156 9.80 1.44 -12.35
CA CYS A 156 11.13 1.91 -11.96
C CYS A 156 11.59 3.11 -12.81
N GLU A 157 11.38 3.09 -14.13
CA GLU A 157 11.73 4.22 -15.00
C GLU A 157 10.93 5.47 -14.65
N VAL A 158 9.64 5.34 -14.36
CA VAL A 158 8.79 6.46 -13.90
C VAL A 158 9.34 7.03 -12.60
N ILE A 159 9.63 6.20 -11.59
CA ILE A 159 10.19 6.66 -10.31
C ILE A 159 11.53 7.37 -10.53
N ARG A 160 12.42 6.81 -11.38
CA ARG A 160 13.72 7.41 -11.71
C ARG A 160 13.58 8.78 -12.35
N GLN A 161 12.67 8.94 -13.31
CA GLN A 161 12.43 10.21 -13.99
C GLN A 161 11.75 11.25 -13.10
N CYS A 162 10.91 10.81 -12.16
CA CYS A 162 10.26 11.66 -11.17
C CYS A 162 11.14 12.02 -9.96
N THR A 163 12.33 11.40 -9.85
CA THR A 163 13.26 11.63 -8.75
C THR A 163 14.64 12.04 -9.26
N SER A 164 15.51 11.08 -9.59
CA SER A 164 16.91 11.32 -9.99
C SER A 164 17.09 12.26 -11.16
N ALA A 165 16.12 12.35 -12.09
CA ALA A 165 16.19 13.24 -13.25
C ALA A 165 15.68 14.67 -12.96
N LYS A 166 15.20 14.95 -11.74
CA LYS A 166 14.64 16.25 -11.33
C LYS A 166 15.61 17.04 -10.46
N PRO A 167 15.47 18.38 -10.41
CA PRO A 167 16.15 19.21 -9.43
C PRO A 167 15.89 18.74 -7.99
N GLY A 168 16.90 18.92 -7.13
CA GLY A 168 16.87 18.42 -5.75
C GLY A 168 17.37 16.99 -5.59
N GLY A 169 17.53 16.22 -6.68
CA GLY A 169 18.21 14.93 -6.67
C GLY A 169 17.33 13.72 -6.33
N THR A 170 17.98 12.62 -5.98
CA THR A 170 17.38 11.28 -5.84
C THR A 170 16.81 11.09 -4.42
N LEU A 171 15.64 10.45 -4.30
CA LEU A 171 15.14 9.91 -3.03
C LEU A 171 15.86 8.59 -2.71
N PRO A 172 15.96 8.14 -1.44
CA PRO A 172 16.68 6.92 -1.05
C PRO A 172 15.87 5.66 -1.39
N ILE A 173 15.49 5.51 -2.65
CA ILE A 173 14.68 4.41 -3.19
C ILE A 173 15.58 3.55 -4.09
N ASP A 174 15.55 2.24 -3.87
CA ASP A 174 16.20 1.28 -4.76
C ASP A 174 15.23 0.80 -5.83
N LEU A 175 15.71 0.77 -7.06
CA LEU A 175 14.95 0.43 -8.26
C LEU A 175 15.54 -0.83 -8.90
N PRO A 176 15.35 -2.02 -8.28
CA PRO A 176 16.05 -3.25 -8.70
C PRO A 176 15.62 -3.77 -10.07
N TRP A 177 14.49 -3.32 -10.60
CA TRP A 177 13.90 -3.80 -11.85
C TRP A 177 14.16 -2.88 -13.06
N LEU A 178 15.02 -1.87 -12.92
CA LEU A 178 15.36 -0.98 -14.03
C LEU A 178 15.87 -1.78 -15.25
N GLY A 179 15.28 -1.52 -16.41
CA GLY A 179 15.64 -2.17 -17.68
C GLY A 179 15.23 -3.63 -17.81
N GLU A 180 14.49 -4.21 -16.85
CA GLU A 180 14.00 -5.58 -16.98
C GLU A 180 13.07 -5.72 -18.19
N GLN A 181 13.37 -6.71 -19.03
CA GLN A 181 12.66 -6.97 -20.28
C GLN A 181 11.29 -7.60 -20.02
N GLY A 182 10.32 -7.28 -20.88
CA GLY A 182 8.97 -7.80 -20.80
C GLY A 182 8.15 -7.55 -22.07
N GLY A 183 6.85 -7.79 -21.98
CA GLY A 183 5.92 -7.69 -23.12
C GLY A 183 5.20 -6.34 -23.26
N HIS A 184 5.50 -5.36 -22.40
CA HIS A 184 4.68 -4.16 -22.27
C HIS A 184 5.28 -2.94 -22.98
N GLN A 185 4.38 -2.05 -23.37
CA GLN A 185 4.70 -0.73 -23.89
C GLN A 185 3.78 0.33 -23.29
N ARG A 186 4.35 1.51 -23.04
CA ARG A 186 3.64 2.73 -22.65
C ARG A 186 4.24 3.87 -23.46
N THR A 187 3.42 4.46 -24.32
CA THR A 187 3.84 5.48 -25.30
C THR A 187 2.99 6.75 -25.21
N ASP A 188 2.10 6.80 -24.22
CA ASP A 188 1.03 7.78 -24.05
C ASP A 188 1.31 8.76 -22.89
N TYR A 189 2.51 8.74 -22.31
CA TYR A 189 2.94 9.74 -21.32
C TYR A 189 3.42 11.01 -22.00
N GLN A 190 2.48 11.90 -22.26
CA GLN A 190 2.73 13.17 -22.94
C GLN A 190 2.93 14.30 -21.94
N ASP A 191 3.93 15.17 -22.16
CA ASP A 191 4.22 16.27 -21.24
C ASP A 191 2.99 17.18 -21.07
N TRP A 192 2.22 17.45 -22.13
CA TRP A 192 1.00 18.28 -22.04
C TRP A 192 -0.10 17.71 -21.12
N ASP A 193 -0.03 16.43 -20.75
CA ASP A 193 -0.97 15.74 -19.87
C ASP A 193 -0.45 15.63 -18.41
N VAL A 194 0.40 16.57 -17.99
CA VAL A 194 0.97 16.65 -16.63
C VAL A 194 -0.06 16.57 -15.49
N GLN A 195 -1.31 16.97 -15.72
CA GLN A 195 -2.38 16.89 -14.72
C GLN A 195 -2.73 15.43 -14.33
N ASN A 196 -2.41 14.47 -15.19
CA ASN A 196 -2.72 13.05 -15.02
C ASN A 196 -1.47 12.16 -14.91
N GLN A 197 -0.31 12.78 -14.65
CA GLN A 197 1.02 12.16 -14.71
C GLN A 197 1.88 12.40 -13.47
N SER A 198 1.28 12.54 -12.29
CA SER A 198 2.08 12.35 -11.08
C SER A 198 2.61 10.92 -11.02
N CYS A 199 3.80 10.73 -10.42
CA CYS A 199 4.39 9.40 -10.29
C CYS A 199 3.40 8.44 -9.61
N LYS A 200 2.74 8.87 -8.52
CA LYS A 200 1.72 8.08 -7.85
C LYS A 200 0.57 7.68 -8.78
N GLN A 201 0.02 8.63 -9.56
CA GLN A 201 -1.07 8.35 -10.50
C GLN A 201 -0.64 7.32 -11.55
N ILE A 202 0.57 7.45 -12.10
CA ILE A 202 1.09 6.52 -13.10
C ILE A 202 1.27 5.12 -12.49
N LEU A 203 1.88 5.02 -11.30
CA LEU A 203 2.04 3.74 -10.61
C LEU A 203 0.67 3.09 -10.34
N THR A 204 -0.31 3.84 -9.86
CA THR A 204 -1.70 3.36 -9.69
C THR A 204 -2.32 2.87 -11.00
N LYS A 205 -2.11 3.59 -12.11
CA LYS A 205 -2.59 3.15 -13.43
C LYS A 205 -1.90 1.84 -13.85
N LEU A 206 -0.61 1.68 -13.56
CA LEU A 206 0.14 0.46 -13.86
C LEU A 206 -0.33 -0.74 -13.02
N THR A 207 -0.73 -0.55 -11.77
CA THR A 207 -1.28 -1.64 -10.94
C THR A 207 -2.72 -2.00 -11.34
N ASN A 208 -3.49 -1.04 -11.85
CA ASN A 208 -4.91 -1.24 -12.21
C ASN A 208 -5.15 -1.81 -13.63
N VAL A 209 -4.12 -1.99 -14.46
CA VAL A 209 -4.30 -2.68 -15.75
C VAL A 209 -4.57 -4.18 -15.58
N ALA A 210 -5.08 -4.83 -16.63
CA ALA A 210 -5.17 -6.29 -16.65
C ALA A 210 -3.78 -6.92 -16.40
N SER A 211 -3.70 -7.77 -15.38
CA SER A 211 -2.43 -8.34 -14.87
C SER A 211 -1.42 -7.30 -14.37
N GLY A 212 -1.89 -6.17 -13.82
CA GLY A 212 -1.03 -5.19 -13.17
C GLY A 212 -0.38 -5.75 -11.90
N PRO A 213 0.90 -5.47 -11.62
CA PRO A 213 1.60 -6.02 -10.46
C PRO A 213 1.18 -5.31 -9.17
N ASP A 214 1.31 -5.99 -8.05
CA ASP A 214 1.39 -5.34 -6.74
C ASP A 214 2.68 -4.51 -6.66
N MET A 215 2.65 -3.43 -5.89
CA MET A 215 3.79 -2.56 -5.67
C MET A 215 3.85 -2.10 -4.21
N GLN A 216 5.05 -2.13 -3.60
CA GLN A 216 5.28 -1.67 -2.23
C GLN A 216 6.68 -1.06 -2.07
N PHE A 217 6.83 -0.15 -1.11
CA PHE A 217 8.11 0.42 -0.72
C PHE A 217 8.48 -0.09 0.67
N ARG A 218 9.39 -1.08 0.76
CA ARG A 218 9.77 -1.67 2.05
C ARG A 218 11.00 -0.96 2.62
N PRO A 219 10.94 -0.35 3.82
CA PRO A 219 12.11 0.26 4.42
C PRO A 219 13.11 -0.81 4.87
N TYR A 220 14.40 -0.51 4.75
CA TYR A 220 15.47 -1.35 5.26
C TYR A 220 16.70 -0.50 5.63
N LEU A 221 17.53 -1.00 6.54
CA LEU A 221 18.82 -0.41 6.84
C LEU A 221 19.84 -0.83 5.78
N SER A 222 20.31 0.13 5.00
CA SER A 222 21.36 -0.10 4.00
C SER A 222 22.75 -0.15 4.61
N ASP A 223 22.93 0.55 5.73
CA ASP A 223 24.05 0.45 6.65
C ASP A 223 23.55 0.86 8.05
N SER A 224 24.45 1.03 9.02
CA SER A 224 24.09 1.41 10.39
C SER A 224 23.56 2.83 10.56
N GLN A 225 23.60 3.67 9.53
CA GLN A 225 23.24 5.09 9.56
C GLN A 225 22.24 5.50 8.49
N HIS A 226 21.93 4.66 7.50
CA HIS A 226 21.05 5.02 6.39
C HIS A 226 19.88 4.04 6.23
N VAL A 227 18.67 4.59 6.28
CA VAL A 227 17.46 3.91 5.83
C VAL A 227 17.26 4.13 4.33
N ARG A 228 16.91 3.08 3.61
CA ARG A 228 16.50 3.12 2.21
C ARG A 228 15.18 2.39 2.04
N TYR A 229 14.50 2.63 0.92
CA TYR A 229 13.25 1.98 0.56
C TYR A 229 13.47 1.11 -0.67
N ARG A 230 13.26 -0.19 -0.53
CA ARG A 230 13.28 -1.08 -1.67
C ARG A 230 11.93 -1.05 -2.35
N PHE A 231 11.92 -0.75 -3.65
CA PHE A 231 10.72 -0.92 -4.46
C PHE A 231 10.52 -2.41 -4.79
N GLU A 232 9.55 -3.03 -4.12
CA GLU A 232 9.13 -4.41 -4.36
C GLU A 232 7.92 -4.42 -5.28
N ALA A 233 7.93 -5.31 -6.28
CA ALA A 233 6.84 -5.42 -7.23
C ALA A 233 6.71 -6.83 -7.80
N GLY A 234 5.45 -7.25 -8.03
CA GLY A 234 5.13 -8.46 -8.77
C GLY A 234 5.69 -8.43 -10.20
N SER A 235 5.94 -9.60 -10.76
CA SER A 235 6.42 -9.77 -12.14
C SER A 235 5.26 -9.94 -13.14
N ASP A 236 5.55 -9.91 -14.43
CA ASP A 236 4.53 -10.20 -15.46
C ASP A 236 4.01 -11.66 -15.38
N GLY A 237 4.79 -12.60 -14.80
CA GLY A 237 4.41 -14.01 -14.63
C GLY A 237 3.69 -14.32 -13.32
N ASP A 238 3.89 -13.48 -12.30
CA ASP A 238 3.20 -13.52 -11.02
C ASP A 238 3.05 -12.09 -10.52
N VAL A 239 1.82 -11.59 -10.62
CA VAL A 239 1.47 -10.20 -10.32
C VAL A 239 1.49 -9.90 -8.83
N TYR A 240 1.59 -10.90 -7.97
CA TYR A 240 1.63 -10.69 -6.52
C TYR A 240 3.05 -10.42 -6.03
N LEU A 241 3.16 -9.74 -4.88
CA LEU A 241 4.45 -9.62 -4.20
C LEU A 241 4.98 -11.01 -3.85
N GLY A 242 6.21 -11.29 -4.27
CA GLY A 242 6.85 -12.58 -3.99
C GLY A 242 7.03 -12.81 -2.50
N GLN A 243 6.84 -14.05 -2.06
CA GLN A 243 7.08 -14.49 -0.68
C GLN A 243 8.05 -15.66 -0.66
N LYS A 244 8.85 -15.76 0.40
CA LYS A 244 9.80 -16.88 0.60
C LYS A 244 9.24 -17.99 1.47
N THR A 245 8.33 -17.63 2.38
CA THR A 245 7.75 -18.52 3.38
C THR A 245 6.26 -18.27 3.41
N VAL A 246 5.46 -19.32 3.58
CA VAL A 246 4.03 -19.18 3.91
C VAL A 246 3.93 -19.09 5.43
N HIS A 247 3.27 -18.05 5.93
CA HIS A 247 3.09 -17.85 7.35
C HIS A 247 1.83 -18.59 7.83
N SER A 248 1.84 -19.11 9.05
CA SER A 248 0.68 -19.80 9.63
C SER A 248 0.23 -19.09 10.90
N LEU A 249 -1.09 -19.00 11.04
CA LEU A 249 -1.76 -18.43 12.21
C LEU A 249 -2.84 -19.41 12.67
N ASP A 250 -2.98 -19.58 13.97
CA ASP A 250 -3.96 -20.49 14.57
C ASP A 250 -4.96 -19.72 15.42
N TYR A 251 -6.24 -19.98 15.23
CA TYR A 251 -7.32 -19.52 16.08
C TYR A 251 -8.05 -20.71 16.71
N HIS A 252 -8.24 -20.63 18.03
CA HIS A 252 -9.18 -21.47 18.77
C HIS A 252 -9.78 -20.66 19.95
N PRO A 253 -11.05 -20.92 20.36
CA PRO A 253 -11.71 -20.15 21.44
C PRO A 253 -10.97 -20.14 22.79
N LEU A 254 -10.06 -21.08 23.01
CA LEU A 254 -9.25 -21.21 24.23
C LEU A 254 -7.81 -20.73 24.08
N GLY A 255 -7.43 -20.19 22.91
CA GLY A 255 -6.08 -19.72 22.64
C GLY A 255 -5.67 -19.92 21.19
N GLY A 256 -4.56 -19.32 20.78
CA GLY A 256 -4.06 -19.34 19.41
C GLY A 256 -3.09 -18.19 19.21
N THR A 257 -2.43 -18.14 18.06
CA THR A 257 -1.57 -17.01 17.69
C THR A 257 -2.35 -15.86 17.06
N LEU A 258 -3.57 -16.12 16.55
CA LEU A 258 -4.51 -15.12 16.09
C LEU A 258 -5.60 -14.92 17.14
N GLU A 259 -5.54 -13.80 17.85
CA GLU A 259 -6.52 -13.36 18.82
C GLU A 259 -7.64 -12.54 18.16
N ASP A 260 -8.76 -12.37 18.87
CA ASP A 260 -9.86 -11.49 18.48
C ASP A 260 -10.34 -11.66 17.03
N LEU A 261 -10.38 -12.91 16.54
CA LEU A 261 -10.83 -13.22 15.19
C LEU A 261 -12.24 -12.67 14.94
N LYS A 262 -12.37 -11.90 13.86
CA LYS A 262 -13.63 -11.36 13.35
C LYS A 262 -13.83 -11.82 11.90
N VAL A 263 -15.08 -12.13 11.60
CA VAL A 263 -15.54 -12.53 10.27
C VAL A 263 -16.61 -11.54 9.83
N ASP A 264 -16.23 -10.58 8.99
CA ASP A 264 -17.16 -9.65 8.37
C ASP A 264 -17.76 -10.29 7.11
N ARG A 265 -19.05 -10.07 6.84
CA ARG A 265 -19.78 -10.69 5.73
C ARG A 265 -20.49 -9.65 4.86
N MET A 266 -20.53 -9.90 3.56
CA MET A 266 -21.20 -9.05 2.59
C MET A 266 -22.12 -9.87 1.68
N ALA A 267 -23.35 -9.36 1.52
CA ALA A 267 -24.29 -9.93 0.57
C ALA A 267 -23.82 -9.70 -0.89
N PRO A 268 -24.01 -10.68 -1.78
CA PRO A 268 -23.62 -10.61 -3.19
C PRO A 268 -24.26 -9.43 -3.93
N ALA A 269 -23.60 -8.95 -4.98
CA ALA A 269 -24.14 -8.05 -6.00
C ALA A 269 -24.23 -8.80 -7.35
N GLN A 270 -25.45 -9.09 -7.79
CA GLN A 270 -25.72 -9.95 -8.94
C GLN A 270 -25.73 -9.21 -10.27
N ARG A 271 -25.66 -7.88 -10.26
CA ARG A 271 -25.74 -7.06 -11.48
C ARG A 271 -24.97 -5.75 -11.34
N PHE A 272 -24.25 -5.39 -12.40
CA PHE A 272 -23.55 -4.11 -12.52
C PHE A 272 -23.89 -3.39 -13.81
N TYR A 273 -24.27 -2.11 -13.69
CA TYR A 273 -24.39 -1.17 -14.81
C TYR A 273 -23.07 -0.40 -14.94
N ALA A 274 -22.36 -0.62 -16.05
CA ALA A 274 -21.05 -0.04 -16.29
C ALA A 274 -21.10 1.09 -17.33
N THR A 275 -20.43 2.20 -17.07
CA THR A 275 -20.25 3.33 -18.00
C THR A 275 -18.78 3.53 -18.36
N GLY A 276 -18.48 3.68 -19.64
CA GLY A 276 -17.15 3.86 -20.20
C GLY A 276 -16.86 5.28 -20.68
N ALA A 277 -15.93 5.41 -21.63
CA ALA A 277 -15.67 6.69 -22.30
C ALA A 277 -16.88 7.19 -23.11
N GLY A 278 -16.96 8.51 -23.26
CA GLY A 278 -17.99 9.21 -24.03
C GLY A 278 -18.63 10.34 -23.23
N SER A 279 -19.42 11.17 -23.89
CA SER A 279 -20.17 12.26 -23.26
C SER A 279 -21.66 12.10 -23.54
N ASP A 280 -22.48 12.44 -22.55
CA ASP A 280 -23.93 12.41 -22.63
C ASP A 280 -24.46 11.07 -23.16
N GLN A 281 -25.26 11.10 -24.24
CA GLN A 281 -25.88 9.93 -24.86
C GLN A 281 -24.90 9.03 -25.61
N ALA A 282 -23.68 9.50 -25.88
CA ALA A 282 -22.64 8.72 -26.57
C ALA A 282 -21.76 7.90 -25.60
N THR A 283 -22.04 7.95 -24.30
CA THR A 283 -21.34 7.16 -23.28
C THR A 283 -21.50 5.67 -23.57
N ILE A 284 -20.38 4.95 -23.66
CA ILE A 284 -20.40 3.49 -23.83
C ILE A 284 -20.96 2.87 -22.55
N CYS A 285 -21.93 1.98 -22.68
CA CYS A 285 -22.56 1.30 -21.55
C CYS A 285 -22.46 -0.23 -21.69
N CYS A 286 -22.33 -0.92 -20.56
CA CYS A 286 -22.35 -2.38 -20.49
C CYS A 286 -23.15 -2.86 -19.27
N LEU A 287 -23.88 -3.97 -19.42
CA LEU A 287 -24.54 -4.68 -18.33
C LEU A 287 -23.82 -6.01 -18.10
N ALA A 288 -23.44 -6.29 -16.86
CA ALA A 288 -22.97 -7.60 -16.43
C ALA A 288 -23.91 -8.15 -15.36
N GLU A 289 -24.40 -9.38 -15.51
CA GLU A 289 -25.27 -10.02 -14.53
C GLU A 289 -25.05 -11.53 -14.34
N ASP A 290 -25.25 -12.00 -13.11
CA ASP A 290 -25.35 -13.40 -12.71
C ASP A 290 -26.52 -13.55 -11.73
N LEU A 291 -27.67 -13.96 -12.25
CA LEU A 291 -28.91 -14.10 -11.48
C LEU A 291 -29.09 -15.49 -10.88
N THR A 292 -28.05 -16.32 -10.85
CA THR A 292 -28.13 -17.71 -10.37
C THR A 292 -28.64 -17.77 -8.94
N LEU A 293 -28.14 -16.89 -8.05
CA LEU A 293 -28.58 -16.81 -6.65
C LEU A 293 -30.02 -16.34 -6.48
N CYS A 294 -30.50 -15.44 -7.36
CA CYS A 294 -31.87 -14.91 -7.32
C CYS A 294 -32.92 -15.93 -7.80
N ARG A 295 -32.49 -17.02 -8.46
CA ARG A 295 -33.36 -18.05 -9.04
C ARG A 295 -33.37 -19.35 -8.24
N ARG A 296 -32.69 -19.41 -7.09
CA ARG A 296 -32.72 -20.55 -6.18
C ARG A 296 -34.10 -20.69 -5.53
N SER A 297 -34.38 -21.87 -4.97
CA SER A 297 -35.63 -22.12 -4.23
C SER A 297 -35.77 -21.25 -2.98
N ASP A 298 -34.64 -20.95 -2.34
CA ASP A 298 -34.50 -19.89 -1.33
C ASP A 298 -33.67 -18.76 -1.95
N PRO A 299 -34.32 -17.77 -2.61
CA PRO A 299 -33.64 -16.82 -3.48
C PRO A 299 -33.01 -15.68 -2.69
N TRP A 300 -31.81 -15.27 -3.14
CA TRP A 300 -31.23 -14.01 -2.69
C TRP A 300 -31.98 -12.82 -3.30
N PRO A 301 -32.18 -11.72 -2.56
CA PRO A 301 -32.68 -10.49 -3.14
C PRO A 301 -31.69 -9.97 -4.19
N LEU A 302 -32.22 -9.43 -5.29
CA LEU A 302 -31.41 -8.77 -6.32
C LEU A 302 -30.74 -7.53 -5.71
N ARG A 303 -29.40 -7.50 -5.74
CA ARG A 303 -28.60 -6.32 -5.44
C ARG A 303 -27.84 -5.89 -6.68
N GLU A 304 -27.91 -4.59 -6.94
CA GLU A 304 -27.36 -3.98 -8.15
C GLU A 304 -26.28 -2.96 -7.77
N GLY A 305 -25.27 -2.83 -8.62
CA GLY A 305 -24.20 -1.84 -8.49
C GLY A 305 -24.00 -1.05 -9.77
N VAL A 306 -23.24 0.04 -9.65
CA VAL A 306 -22.75 0.82 -10.79
C VAL A 306 -21.23 0.78 -10.83
N TYR A 307 -20.66 0.85 -12.03
CA TYR A 307 -19.22 0.92 -12.26
C TYR A 307 -18.93 1.97 -13.33
N SER A 308 -17.85 2.74 -13.17
CA SER A 308 -17.46 3.76 -14.14
C SER A 308 -15.98 3.63 -14.47
N ASP A 309 -15.65 3.61 -15.75
CA ASP A 309 -14.29 3.63 -16.28
C ASP A 309 -14.21 4.62 -17.46
N PRO A 310 -13.96 5.91 -17.19
CA PRO A 310 -13.89 6.93 -18.23
C PRO A 310 -12.78 6.70 -19.27
N ASP A 311 -11.77 5.88 -18.93
CA ASP A 311 -10.63 5.56 -19.81
C ASP A 311 -10.92 4.36 -20.73
N ALA A 312 -12.01 3.61 -20.48
CA ALA A 312 -12.46 2.52 -21.35
C ALA A 312 -13.04 3.06 -22.67
N LYS A 313 -12.16 3.29 -23.64
CA LYS A 313 -12.49 3.79 -25.00
C LYS A 313 -13.15 2.76 -25.93
N SER A 314 -13.29 1.51 -25.49
CA SER A 314 -13.94 0.45 -26.27
C SER A 314 -14.90 -0.36 -25.42
N TRP A 315 -15.97 -0.87 -26.07
CA TRP A 315 -16.97 -1.68 -25.40
C TRP A 315 -16.40 -2.99 -24.85
N ASP A 316 -15.48 -3.64 -25.56
CA ASP A 316 -14.87 -4.90 -25.10
C ASP A 316 -14.06 -4.72 -23.81
N VAL A 317 -13.32 -3.60 -23.69
CA VAL A 317 -12.59 -3.25 -22.46
C VAL A 317 -13.58 -3.02 -21.31
N LEU A 318 -14.60 -2.19 -21.53
CA LEU A 318 -15.62 -1.92 -20.51
C LEU A 318 -16.34 -3.20 -20.06
N LYS A 319 -16.68 -4.08 -21.01
CA LYS A 319 -17.32 -5.36 -20.73
C LYS A 319 -16.42 -6.26 -19.89
N SER A 320 -15.14 -6.38 -20.26
CA SER A 320 -14.17 -7.17 -19.49
C SER A 320 -14.08 -6.67 -18.04
N HIS A 321 -14.02 -5.35 -17.83
CA HIS A 321 -13.97 -4.75 -16.48
C HIS A 321 -15.28 -4.99 -15.71
N ALA A 322 -16.44 -4.81 -16.34
CA ALA A 322 -17.74 -5.08 -15.74
C ALA A 322 -17.92 -6.55 -15.35
N GLN A 323 -17.43 -7.48 -16.18
CA GLN A 323 -17.47 -8.92 -15.88
C GLN A 323 -16.52 -9.30 -14.75
N ALA A 324 -15.31 -8.74 -14.70
CA ALA A 324 -14.40 -8.92 -13.58
C ALA A 324 -15.02 -8.39 -12.27
N LYS A 325 -15.72 -7.26 -12.35
CA LYS A 325 -16.44 -6.67 -11.22
C LYS A 325 -17.54 -7.57 -10.70
N LEU A 326 -18.36 -8.09 -11.60
CA LEU A 326 -19.42 -9.04 -11.28
C LEU A 326 -18.83 -10.31 -10.65
N ALA A 327 -17.83 -10.92 -11.28
CA ALA A 327 -17.23 -12.17 -10.79
C ALA A 327 -16.65 -12.03 -9.38
N ALA A 328 -16.13 -10.86 -9.02
CA ALA A 328 -15.61 -10.56 -7.69
C ALA A 328 -16.70 -10.34 -6.62
N ASN A 329 -17.97 -10.17 -7.01
CA ASN A 329 -19.06 -9.78 -6.10
C ASN A 329 -20.34 -10.62 -6.24
N SER A 330 -20.45 -11.52 -7.22
CA SER A 330 -21.70 -12.24 -7.52
C SER A 330 -22.04 -13.32 -6.50
N LYS A 331 -21.12 -13.62 -5.59
CA LYS A 331 -21.27 -14.60 -4.51
C LYS A 331 -21.24 -13.94 -3.13
N PRO A 332 -21.82 -14.57 -2.10
CA PRO A 332 -21.62 -14.12 -0.72
C PRO A 332 -20.14 -14.10 -0.37
N LEU A 333 -19.71 -13.04 0.30
CA LEU A 333 -18.30 -12.81 0.60
C LEU A 333 -18.09 -12.67 2.10
N MET A 334 -16.90 -13.02 2.55
CA MET A 334 -16.42 -12.77 3.89
C MET A 334 -15.01 -12.16 3.90
N GLN A 335 -14.66 -11.49 4.99
CA GLN A 335 -13.32 -10.98 5.24
C GLN A 335 -12.90 -11.32 6.67
N LEU A 336 -11.70 -11.85 6.82
CA LEU A 336 -11.14 -12.20 8.13
C LEU A 336 -10.28 -11.05 8.65
N SER A 337 -10.36 -10.79 9.95
CA SER A 337 -9.40 -9.95 10.67
C SER A 337 -9.14 -10.51 12.06
N GLY A 338 -8.02 -10.14 12.66
CA GLY A 338 -7.67 -10.51 14.03
C GLY A 338 -6.41 -9.80 14.48
N THR A 339 -5.96 -10.08 15.69
CA THR A 339 -4.80 -9.45 16.30
C THR A 339 -3.73 -10.49 16.62
N ILE A 340 -2.48 -10.15 16.39
CA ILE A 340 -1.33 -10.92 16.87
C ILE A 340 -0.56 -10.07 17.89
N ASP A 341 0.25 -10.70 18.74
CA ASP A 341 1.24 -9.99 19.54
C ASP A 341 2.65 -10.19 18.95
N ALA A 342 3.29 -9.10 18.57
CA ALA A 342 4.67 -9.08 18.11
C ALA A 342 5.67 -9.57 19.19
N ASN A 343 5.24 -9.64 20.44
CA ASN A 343 6.03 -10.15 21.56
C ASN A 343 5.87 -11.66 21.81
N ASP A 344 4.98 -12.34 21.09
CA ASP A 344 4.79 -13.77 21.30
C ASP A 344 6.02 -14.56 20.86
N VAL A 345 6.41 -15.51 21.70
CA VAL A 345 7.55 -16.40 21.49
C VAL A 345 7.15 -17.85 21.62
N ASP A 346 7.85 -18.73 20.91
CA ASP A 346 7.75 -20.16 21.12
C ASP A 346 8.41 -20.60 22.45
N ALA A 347 8.36 -21.90 22.75
CA ALA A 347 8.96 -22.46 23.97
C ALA A 347 10.49 -22.28 24.05
N SER A 348 11.17 -21.99 22.95
CA SER A 348 12.60 -21.70 22.90
C SER A 348 12.93 -20.21 23.06
N GLY A 349 11.90 -19.35 23.14
CA GLY A 349 12.05 -17.90 23.19
C GLY A 349 12.20 -17.25 21.82
N MET A 350 11.98 -17.98 20.73
CA MET A 350 12.03 -17.43 19.37
C MET A 350 10.72 -16.71 19.06
N PRO A 351 10.76 -15.46 18.55
CA PRO A 351 9.56 -14.73 18.16
C PRO A 351 8.73 -15.47 17.11
N LEU A 352 7.43 -15.59 17.34
CA LEU A 352 6.51 -16.25 16.40
C LEU A 352 6.19 -15.37 15.20
N HIS A 353 5.87 -14.10 15.45
CA HIS A 353 5.37 -13.16 14.44
C HIS A 353 6.05 -11.79 14.55
N ALA A 354 7.38 -11.76 14.49
CA ALA A 354 8.12 -10.51 14.55
C ALA A 354 7.81 -9.60 13.34
N PRO A 355 7.42 -8.33 13.55
CA PRO A 355 7.28 -7.34 12.48
C PRO A 355 8.50 -7.29 11.57
N GLY A 356 8.27 -7.17 10.26
CA GLY A 356 9.30 -7.18 9.23
C GLY A 356 9.65 -8.57 8.69
N THR A 357 9.22 -9.65 9.36
CA THR A 357 9.33 -11.03 8.83
C THR A 357 8.22 -11.38 7.85
N PHE A 358 7.13 -10.62 7.86
CA PHE A 358 6.02 -10.72 6.92
C PHE A 358 5.50 -9.31 6.57
N TRP A 359 4.83 -9.20 5.43
CA TRP A 359 4.35 -7.93 4.88
C TRP A 359 2.99 -8.09 4.19
N PRO A 360 2.17 -7.02 4.10
CA PRO A 360 0.98 -7.04 3.26
C PRO A 360 1.34 -7.40 1.81
N GLY A 361 0.47 -8.17 1.18
CA GLY A 361 0.68 -8.82 -0.10
C GLY A 361 1.02 -10.30 0.01
N GLU A 362 1.56 -10.74 1.15
CA GLU A 362 1.98 -12.12 1.38
C GLU A 362 0.79 -13.02 1.82
N ILE A 363 0.95 -14.33 1.62
CA ILE A 363 -0.06 -15.35 1.89
C ILE A 363 0.16 -15.98 3.26
N PHE A 364 -0.95 -16.11 3.98
CA PHE A 364 -1.08 -16.75 5.27
C PHE A 364 -1.99 -17.97 5.17
N GLU A 365 -1.68 -19.00 5.94
CA GLU A 365 -2.58 -20.09 6.27
C GLU A 365 -3.19 -19.80 7.65
N VAL A 366 -4.48 -19.46 7.68
CA VAL A 366 -5.21 -19.20 8.91
C VAL A 366 -6.00 -20.45 9.27
N SER A 367 -5.51 -21.19 10.26
CA SER A 367 -6.15 -22.38 10.83
C SER A 367 -7.21 -21.94 11.83
N ILE A 368 -8.47 -22.25 11.56
CA ILE A 368 -9.60 -21.85 12.39
C ILE A 368 -10.26 -23.11 12.93
N THR A 369 -10.44 -23.18 14.25
CA THR A 369 -11.19 -24.25 14.91
C THR A 369 -12.14 -23.68 15.95
N GLY A 370 -13.38 -24.13 15.98
CA GLY A 370 -14.37 -23.79 17.01
C GLY A 370 -14.97 -22.39 16.87
N PHE A 371 -14.94 -21.78 15.68
CA PHE A 371 -15.64 -20.51 15.44
C PHE A 371 -17.16 -20.76 15.33
N PRO A 372 -18.04 -19.94 15.93
CA PRO A 372 -19.47 -20.28 16.04
C PRO A 372 -20.24 -20.46 14.74
N ASP A 373 -19.90 -19.69 13.70
CA ASP A 373 -20.65 -19.65 12.43
C ASP A 373 -19.75 -19.74 11.18
N LEU A 374 -18.53 -20.25 11.34
CA LEU A 374 -17.55 -20.48 10.29
C LEU A 374 -17.01 -21.91 10.42
N PRO A 375 -16.98 -22.72 9.35
CA PRO A 375 -16.47 -24.09 9.41
C PRO A 375 -15.01 -24.16 9.87
N ASP A 376 -14.66 -25.23 10.56
CA ASP A 376 -13.27 -25.50 10.89
C ASP A 376 -12.47 -25.80 9.62
N GLY A 377 -11.23 -25.29 9.56
CA GLY A 377 -10.36 -25.53 8.41
C GLY A 377 -9.20 -24.56 8.30
N ILE A 378 -8.41 -24.77 7.24
CA ILE A 378 -7.28 -23.91 6.88
C ILE A 378 -7.73 -22.96 5.77
N TYR A 379 -7.72 -21.67 6.07
CA TYR A 379 -8.06 -20.60 5.16
C TYR A 379 -6.79 -19.97 4.62
N ARG A 380 -6.46 -20.25 3.35
CA ARG A 380 -5.32 -19.62 2.69
C ARG A 380 -5.71 -18.22 2.22
N GLN A 381 -5.21 -17.21 2.92
CA GLN A 381 -5.60 -15.82 2.76
C GLN A 381 -4.40 -14.93 2.44
N ARG A 382 -4.64 -13.88 1.66
CA ARG A 382 -3.64 -12.84 1.44
C ARG A 382 -3.77 -11.75 2.50
N LEU A 383 -2.68 -11.33 3.10
CA LEU A 383 -2.67 -10.22 4.06
C LEU A 383 -2.79 -8.90 3.28
N MET A 384 -3.84 -8.12 3.55
CA MET A 384 -4.11 -6.88 2.82
C MET A 384 -3.64 -5.65 3.58
N LYS A 385 -3.75 -5.70 4.90
CA LYS A 385 -3.37 -4.58 5.78
C LYS A 385 -2.85 -5.09 7.12
N MET A 386 -1.85 -4.37 7.62
CA MET A 386 -1.40 -4.41 9.00
C MET A 386 -1.63 -3.05 9.64
N SER A 387 -2.01 -3.01 10.92
CA SER A 387 -2.07 -1.78 11.69
C SER A 387 -1.85 -2.02 13.17
N GLY A 388 -1.38 -0.99 13.88
CA GLY A 388 -1.18 -1.07 15.31
C GLY A 388 -0.91 0.30 15.91
N ASP A 389 -0.42 0.29 17.14
CA ASP A 389 -0.02 1.48 17.88
C ASP A 389 1.39 1.31 18.45
N GLN A 390 1.73 2.08 19.50
CA GLN A 390 3.01 1.96 20.20
C GLN A 390 3.18 0.66 21.01
N THR A 391 2.18 -0.21 21.06
CA THR A 391 2.25 -1.52 21.71
C THR A 391 2.80 -2.59 20.76
N GLY A 392 2.85 -3.85 21.22
CA GLY A 392 3.17 -5.00 20.37
C GLY A 392 1.97 -5.60 19.63
N LYS A 393 0.76 -5.11 19.87
CA LYS A 393 -0.44 -5.67 19.22
C LYS A 393 -0.53 -5.18 17.76
N VAL A 394 -0.68 -6.12 16.85
CA VAL A 394 -0.81 -5.84 15.41
C VAL A 394 -2.11 -6.46 14.90
N THR A 395 -2.99 -5.60 14.41
CA THR A 395 -4.21 -6.02 13.72
C THR A 395 -3.88 -6.39 12.28
N LEU A 396 -4.32 -7.57 11.88
CA LEU A 396 -4.21 -8.10 10.52
C LEU A 396 -5.59 -8.09 9.87
N LEU A 397 -5.66 -7.62 8.63
CA LEU A 397 -6.84 -7.69 7.79
C LEU A 397 -6.50 -8.44 6.51
N PHE A 398 -7.22 -9.53 6.28
CA PHE A 398 -7.01 -10.42 5.15
C PHE A 398 -7.88 -10.02 3.95
N ASP A 399 -7.61 -10.64 2.80
CA ASP A 399 -8.38 -10.41 1.58
C ASP A 399 -9.80 -10.96 1.72
N ILE A 400 -10.67 -10.43 0.88
CA ILE A 400 -12.06 -10.83 0.80
C ILE A 400 -12.12 -12.13 0.00
N CYS A 401 -12.80 -13.13 0.55
CA CYS A 401 -12.99 -14.43 -0.08
C CYS A 401 -14.47 -14.81 -0.11
N GLU A 402 -14.81 -15.87 -0.85
CA GLU A 402 -16.14 -16.46 -0.86
C GLU A 402 -16.51 -17.00 0.53
N ASP A 403 -17.72 -16.72 1.00
CA ASP A 403 -18.22 -17.26 2.25
C ASP A 403 -18.56 -18.76 2.08
N PRO A 404 -17.89 -19.68 2.81
CA PRO A 404 -18.08 -21.12 2.65
C PRO A 404 -19.45 -21.62 3.16
N CYS A 405 -20.24 -20.78 3.84
CA CYS A 405 -21.51 -21.18 4.44
C CYS A 405 -22.73 -21.08 3.49
N THR A 406 -22.56 -20.96 2.16
CA THR A 406 -23.61 -20.51 1.21
C THR A 406 -23.96 -21.39 0.00
#